data_AF-A0A559V5M9-F1
#
_entry.id   AF-A0A559V5M9-F1
#
_cell.length_a   1.000
_cell.length_b   1.000
_cell.length_c   1.000
_cell.angle_alpha   90.00
_cell.angle_beta   90.00
_cell.angle_gamma   90.00
#
_symmetry.space_group_name_H-M   'P 1'
#
loop_
_entity.id
_entity.type
_entity.pdbx_description
1 polymer ?
#
loop_
_entity_poly.entity_id
_entity_poly.type
_entity_poly.pdbx_seq_one_letter_code
_entity_poly.pdbx_strand_id
1 'polypeptide(L)'
;MSHAKKVARKAAWAAAAACVLMLAVSCTSQGNQNESRETAYFQSLVSQANGLYYHPFLREGRGSPEAQSYALRILEETGAKPKVTVGATTAAALRSDALKTSALWGRYWLVPLRDAGAATVLGRGDAQAVEKLRTGRGWYEDPALGAKSDEGRLGATWAALEVEAATGTLAMLPAADKAATADWLGRLADGKPQLDEAAALARCLHLLGKSVPGSLTSLAAPDASRFTERPDKERADLLDDTYNYVLLQESAGKEPHVDRKTWQQALSHNVTSLDYDQLYSLVHILRATGSSKGAFSAVTRRLERQRMQDGTVRDPSSYLGTPDASLFVQRLRSVAGWPERDKRLLAAVEEQANTQDAPRDGAARLNLATLKHSAGGEPLSHQEAALCQDPSTVPTTITTDNVAAWQRAAWDCAESGVPIPVPSVTRWSVDDLERAQAAATLVVGLHQAGQEDRTPGWLTADVLRRWAGDPGPRASVYDRALIVRAYLLLGGHADDSMVKHLTSQFRAHRGCPGLPDLYRPDGEPGCDLKTTWAVWELDKALGRKLGTLPSQGP
;
A
#
# COMPACT_ATOMS: atom_id res chain seq x y z
N MET A 1 0.42 23.29 0.56
CA MET A 1 -0.74 22.95 -0.29
C MET A 1 -1.92 23.84 0.03
N SER A 2 -2.77 24.10 -0.97
CA SER A 2 -4.14 24.60 -0.77
C SER A 2 -4.91 23.78 0.28
N HIS A 3 -5.56 24.43 1.25
CA HIS A 3 -6.41 23.76 2.23
C HIS A 3 -7.57 23.00 1.53
N ALA A 4 -8.00 23.41 0.34
CA ALA A 4 -8.99 22.68 -0.46
C ALA A 4 -8.46 21.34 -1.01
N LYS A 5 -7.14 21.21 -1.27
CA LYS A 5 -6.49 19.90 -1.47
C LYS A 5 -6.48 19.10 -0.17
N LYS A 6 -6.23 19.75 0.99
CA LYS A 6 -6.36 19.09 2.30
C LYS A 6 -7.81 18.69 2.62
N VAL A 7 -8.83 19.36 2.06
CA VAL A 7 -10.26 18.95 2.15
C VAL A 7 -10.58 17.80 1.19
N ALA A 8 -10.11 17.85 -0.07
CA ALA A 8 -10.20 16.71 -0.99
C ALA A 8 -9.56 15.45 -0.40
N ARG A 9 -8.39 15.60 0.23
CA ARG A 9 -7.77 14.53 1.02
C ARG A 9 -8.57 14.17 2.26
N LYS A 10 -9.08 15.10 3.07
CA LYS A 10 -9.94 14.74 4.22
C LYS A 10 -11.19 13.97 3.78
N ALA A 11 -11.75 14.22 2.59
CA ALA A 11 -12.83 13.41 2.03
C ALA A 11 -12.32 12.01 1.60
N ALA A 12 -11.18 11.91 0.92
CA ALA A 12 -10.53 10.64 0.60
C ALA A 12 -10.19 9.82 1.85
N TRP A 13 -9.65 10.46 2.89
CA TRP A 13 -9.29 9.91 4.19
C TRP A 13 -10.50 9.66 5.10
N ALA A 14 -11.68 10.25 4.82
CA ALA A 14 -12.94 9.92 5.51
C ALA A 14 -13.67 8.75 4.84
N ALA A 15 -13.64 8.66 3.50
CA ALA A 15 -14.01 7.45 2.78
C ALA A 15 -13.07 6.28 3.16
N ALA A 16 -11.78 6.57 3.29
CA ALA A 16 -10.81 5.62 3.83
C ALA A 16 -10.88 5.49 5.37
N ALA A 17 -11.54 6.36 6.14
CA ALA A 17 -11.71 6.13 7.59
C ALA A 17 -12.60 4.91 7.89
N ALA A 18 -13.35 4.41 6.90
CA ALA A 18 -14.02 3.11 6.93
C ALA A 18 -13.15 1.94 6.38
N CYS A 19 -11.91 2.22 5.93
CA CYS A 19 -10.96 1.33 5.24
C CYS A 19 -9.48 1.76 5.46
N VAL A 20 -9.09 2.18 6.68
CA VAL A 20 -7.70 2.64 6.97
C VAL A 20 -6.97 1.60 7.80
N LEU A 21 -5.95 1.03 7.16
CA LEU A 21 -4.65 0.75 7.73
C LEU A 21 -3.62 1.01 6.61
N MET A 22 -2.44 1.57 6.97
CA MET A 22 -1.16 1.68 6.23
C MET A 22 -0.55 3.12 6.05
N LEU A 23 0.69 3.30 6.57
CA LEU A 23 1.72 4.38 6.50
C LEU A 23 2.42 4.47 5.09
N ALA A 24 3.54 5.13 4.72
CA ALA A 24 4.67 5.96 5.26
C ALA A 24 6.03 5.31 5.69
N VAL A 25 7.14 6.07 5.52
CA VAL A 25 8.57 5.88 5.98
C VAL A 25 9.58 5.13 5.04
N SER A 26 10.90 5.44 5.15
CA SER A 26 12.15 4.85 4.55
C SER A 26 13.30 5.92 4.39
N CYS A 27 14.63 5.71 4.31
CA CYS A 27 15.62 4.62 4.56
C CYS A 27 17.04 5.14 4.15
N THR A 28 18.02 4.25 3.89
CA THR A 28 19.42 4.44 3.36
C THR A 28 20.49 4.90 4.36
N SER A 29 21.77 4.46 4.32
CA SER A 29 22.56 3.55 3.43
C SER A 29 23.90 3.18 4.13
N GLN A 30 24.73 2.15 3.82
CA GLN A 30 24.69 0.90 3.03
C GLN A 30 26.07 0.18 3.25
N GLY A 31 26.21 -1.15 3.10
CA GLY A 31 27.53 -1.84 3.21
C GLY A 31 27.57 -3.30 2.70
N ASN A 32 28.75 -3.79 2.29
CA ASN A 32 28.96 -5.13 1.71
C ASN A 32 29.39 -6.19 2.74
N GLN A 33 28.86 -7.42 2.62
CA GLN A 33 29.56 -8.68 2.98
C GLN A 33 28.87 -9.90 2.33
N ASN A 34 29.49 -11.08 2.37
CA ASN A 34 28.95 -12.32 1.80
C ASN A 34 27.79 -12.86 2.66
N GLU A 35 26.57 -12.37 2.45
CA GLU A 35 25.35 -12.91 3.07
C GLU A 35 24.86 -14.19 2.36
N SER A 36 24.09 -15.02 3.07
CA SER A 36 23.55 -16.28 2.55
C SER A 36 22.57 -16.05 1.39
N ARG A 37 22.43 -17.05 0.48
CA ARG A 37 21.37 -17.07 -0.54
C ARG A 37 19.97 -16.91 0.07
N GLU A 38 19.79 -17.43 1.28
CA GLU A 38 18.60 -17.27 2.12
C GLU A 38 18.31 -15.80 2.46
N THR A 39 19.33 -15.06 2.93
CA THR A 39 19.17 -13.65 3.31
C THR A 39 18.80 -12.82 2.07
N ALA A 40 19.46 -13.07 0.94
CA ALA A 40 19.14 -12.45 -0.33
C ALA A 40 17.74 -12.82 -0.87
N TYR A 41 17.20 -13.99 -0.51
CA TYR A 41 15.86 -14.42 -0.92
C TYR A 41 14.79 -13.50 -0.34
N PHE A 42 14.63 -13.47 0.99
CA PHE A 42 13.58 -12.68 1.61
C PHE A 42 13.86 -11.17 1.69
N GLN A 43 15.10 -10.71 1.49
CA GLN A 43 15.45 -9.28 1.42
C GLN A 43 14.58 -8.47 0.45
N SER A 44 14.12 -9.06 -0.67
CA SER A 44 13.24 -8.36 -1.61
C SER A 44 11.82 -8.09 -1.09
N LEU A 45 11.47 -8.63 0.08
CA LEU A 45 10.23 -8.40 0.81
C LEU A 45 10.41 -7.52 2.06
N VAL A 46 11.64 -7.12 2.44
CA VAL A 46 11.86 -6.26 3.61
C VAL A 46 11.41 -4.83 3.30
N SER A 47 10.62 -4.27 4.20
CA SER A 47 10.26 -2.85 4.16
C SER A 47 11.45 -1.98 4.54
N GLN A 48 11.79 -1.10 3.60
CA GLN A 48 12.74 -0.01 3.84
C GLN A 48 12.20 0.99 4.88
N ALA A 49 10.89 0.94 5.20
CA ALA A 49 10.18 1.88 6.07
C ALA A 49 10.34 1.56 7.56
N ASN A 50 10.05 0.30 7.91
CA ASN A 50 9.94 -0.16 9.29
C ASN A 50 10.65 -1.50 9.53
N GLY A 51 11.45 -2.01 8.58
CA GLY A 51 12.25 -3.24 8.71
C GLY A 51 11.48 -4.57 8.75
N LEU A 52 10.15 -4.52 8.86
CA LEU A 52 9.24 -5.68 8.79
C LEU A 52 9.04 -6.13 7.32
N TYR A 53 8.51 -7.32 7.07
CA TYR A 53 8.28 -7.85 5.72
C TYR A 53 6.90 -7.47 5.13
N TYR A 54 6.84 -7.09 3.85
CA TYR A 54 5.64 -6.62 3.14
C TYR A 54 4.52 -7.66 3.08
N HIS A 55 3.27 -7.20 3.05
CA HIS A 55 2.12 -8.09 2.95
C HIS A 55 2.10 -8.88 1.62
N PRO A 56 1.94 -10.22 1.65
CA PRO A 56 2.03 -11.10 0.47
C PRO A 56 1.32 -10.65 -0.81
N PHE A 57 0.02 -10.33 -0.72
CA PHE A 57 -0.82 -9.98 -1.85
C PHE A 57 -0.38 -8.72 -2.60
N LEU A 58 0.40 -7.84 -1.97
CA LEU A 58 0.56 -6.45 -2.41
C LEU A 58 1.74 -6.21 -3.35
N ARG A 59 2.50 -7.25 -3.72
CA ARG A 59 3.73 -7.12 -4.51
C ARG A 59 3.52 -6.52 -5.91
N GLU A 60 2.29 -6.50 -6.42
CA GLU A 60 1.90 -5.85 -7.67
C GLU A 60 0.65 -4.94 -7.54
N GLY A 61 0.31 -4.52 -6.31
CA GLY A 61 -0.77 -3.57 -6.07
C GLY A 61 -0.49 -2.19 -6.66
N ARG A 62 -1.39 -1.71 -7.53
CA ARG A 62 -1.29 -0.38 -8.18
C ARG A 62 -1.64 0.74 -7.20
N GLY A 63 -0.84 1.81 -7.19
CA GLY A 63 -1.16 3.03 -6.43
C GLY A 63 -2.46 3.72 -6.88
N SER A 64 -3.11 4.43 -5.95
CA SER A 64 -4.30 5.24 -6.22
C SER A 64 -4.09 6.24 -7.37
N PRO A 65 -5.15 6.74 -8.02
CA PRO A 65 -5.01 7.76 -9.08
C PRO A 65 -4.21 9.00 -8.64
N GLU A 66 -4.33 9.43 -7.38
CA GLU A 66 -3.50 10.49 -6.79
C GLU A 66 -2.01 10.09 -6.76
N ALA A 67 -1.71 8.87 -6.28
CA ALA A 67 -0.34 8.34 -6.26
C ALA A 67 0.27 8.24 -7.69
N GLN A 68 -0.54 7.83 -8.69
CA GLN A 68 -0.11 7.83 -10.10
C GLN A 68 0.20 9.24 -10.61
N SER A 69 -0.71 10.19 -10.38
CA SER A 69 -0.54 11.60 -10.77
C SER A 69 0.80 12.13 -10.31
N TYR A 70 1.11 11.96 -9.03
CA TYR A 70 2.32 12.51 -8.45
C TYR A 70 3.60 11.80 -8.90
N ALA A 71 3.61 10.46 -8.98
CA ALA A 71 4.78 9.74 -9.48
C ALA A 71 5.12 10.09 -10.94
N LEU A 72 4.12 10.25 -11.80
CA LEU A 72 4.32 10.68 -13.19
C LEU A 72 4.85 12.11 -13.27
N ARG A 73 4.26 13.05 -12.52
CA ARG A 73 4.74 14.44 -12.41
C ARG A 73 6.17 14.52 -11.87
N ILE A 74 6.56 13.69 -10.89
CA ILE A 74 7.94 13.63 -10.41
C ILE A 74 8.89 13.16 -11.53
N LEU A 75 8.53 12.13 -12.30
CA LEU A 75 9.37 11.66 -13.41
C LEU A 75 9.55 12.77 -14.47
N GLU A 76 8.51 13.54 -14.77
CA GLU A 76 8.58 14.72 -15.64
C GLU A 76 9.47 15.82 -15.05
N GLU A 77 9.38 16.12 -13.75
CA GLU A 77 10.20 17.13 -13.06
C GLU A 77 11.68 16.73 -12.94
N THR A 78 12.00 15.42 -12.83
CA THR A 78 13.38 14.93 -13.01
C THR A 78 13.85 14.98 -14.47
N GLY A 79 12.94 15.33 -15.39
CA GLY A 79 13.19 15.49 -16.82
C GLY A 79 13.31 14.17 -17.58
N ALA A 80 12.64 13.12 -17.10
CA ALA A 80 12.29 11.95 -17.89
C ALA A 80 11.00 12.21 -18.70
N LYS A 81 10.57 11.22 -19.50
CA LYS A 81 9.27 11.23 -20.18
C LYS A 81 8.59 9.89 -19.90
N PRO A 82 7.81 9.78 -18.81
CA PRO A 82 7.15 8.53 -18.47
C PRO A 82 6.18 8.12 -19.58
N LYS A 83 5.92 6.82 -19.67
CA LYS A 83 4.89 6.24 -20.54
C LYS A 83 4.05 5.27 -19.73
N VAL A 84 2.74 5.28 -19.97
CA VAL A 84 1.74 4.42 -19.35
C VAL A 84 0.89 3.77 -20.44
N THR A 85 0.75 2.44 -20.37
CA THR A 85 0.03 1.60 -21.36
C THR A 85 -0.94 0.68 -20.62
N VAL A 86 -2.05 1.23 -20.16
CA VAL A 86 -3.09 0.49 -19.39
C VAL A 86 -4.22 -0.03 -20.29
N GLY A 87 -4.74 -1.22 -19.96
CA GLY A 87 -5.92 -1.79 -20.62
C GLY A 87 -7.22 -1.06 -20.28
N ALA A 88 -8.28 -1.29 -21.06
CA ALA A 88 -9.56 -0.59 -20.89
C ALA A 88 -10.18 -0.79 -19.49
N THR A 89 -10.16 -2.01 -18.95
CA THR A 89 -10.64 -2.33 -17.59
C THR A 89 -9.87 -1.55 -16.53
N THR A 90 -8.54 -1.48 -16.66
CA THR A 90 -7.64 -0.76 -15.77
C THR A 90 -7.87 0.75 -15.83
N ALA A 91 -8.05 1.31 -17.02
CA ALA A 91 -8.38 2.72 -17.22
C ALA A 91 -9.76 3.06 -16.62
N ALA A 92 -10.74 2.16 -16.74
CA ALA A 92 -12.06 2.31 -16.13
C ALA A 92 -12.01 2.22 -14.60
N ALA A 93 -11.16 1.37 -14.02
CA ALA A 93 -10.93 1.29 -12.58
C ALA A 93 -10.29 2.58 -12.03
N LEU A 94 -9.12 2.99 -12.57
CA LEU A 94 -8.46 4.25 -12.21
C LEU A 94 -9.40 5.45 -12.30
N ARG A 95 -10.21 5.51 -13.36
CA ARG A 95 -11.27 6.51 -13.56
C ARG A 95 -12.36 6.43 -12.49
N SER A 96 -12.89 5.25 -12.22
CA SER A 96 -13.94 5.01 -11.21
C SER A 96 -13.47 5.50 -9.84
N ASP A 97 -12.28 5.07 -9.43
CA ASP A 97 -11.75 5.38 -8.10
C ASP A 97 -11.43 6.86 -7.93
N ALA A 98 -10.88 7.51 -8.96
CA ALA A 98 -10.68 8.95 -8.96
C ALA A 98 -12.00 9.73 -8.81
N LEU A 99 -13.04 9.33 -9.55
CA LEU A 99 -14.34 10.01 -9.56
C LEU A 99 -15.20 9.71 -8.32
N LYS A 100 -14.92 8.63 -7.58
CA LYS A 100 -15.49 8.39 -6.24
C LYS A 100 -15.00 9.42 -5.22
N THR A 101 -13.75 9.88 -5.34
CA THR A 101 -13.15 10.83 -4.39
C THR A 101 -13.61 12.26 -4.61
N SER A 102 -13.63 12.74 -5.87
CA SER A 102 -14.01 14.12 -6.20
C SER A 102 -14.27 14.25 -7.70
N ALA A 103 -15.22 15.11 -8.08
CA ALA A 103 -15.58 15.31 -9.48
C ALA A 103 -14.51 16.08 -10.28
N LEU A 104 -13.73 16.93 -9.63
CA LEU A 104 -12.71 17.79 -10.23
C LEU A 104 -11.27 17.35 -9.87
N TRP A 105 -10.93 17.15 -8.58
CA TRP A 105 -9.61 16.64 -8.18
C TRP A 105 -9.36 15.23 -8.70
N GLY A 106 -10.39 14.37 -8.73
CA GLY A 106 -10.33 13.08 -9.38
C GLY A 106 -9.86 13.18 -10.83
N ARG A 107 -10.47 14.10 -11.61
CA ARG A 107 -10.09 14.34 -13.01
C ARG A 107 -8.70 14.96 -13.15
N TYR A 108 -8.31 15.86 -12.25
CA TYR A 108 -6.97 16.44 -12.20
C TYR A 108 -5.87 15.38 -12.00
N TRP A 109 -6.12 14.35 -11.18
CA TRP A 109 -5.18 13.24 -11.01
C TRP A 109 -5.09 12.32 -12.24
N LEU A 110 -6.10 12.31 -13.11
CA LEU A 110 -6.07 11.56 -14.36
C LEU A 110 -5.31 12.30 -15.49
N VAL A 111 -4.94 13.58 -15.30
CA VAL A 111 -4.18 14.36 -16.30
C VAL A 111 -2.80 13.75 -16.61
N PRO A 112 -1.90 13.50 -15.64
CA PRO A 112 -0.57 12.94 -15.96
C PRO A 112 -0.65 11.52 -16.53
N LEU A 113 -1.64 10.73 -16.10
CA LEU A 113 -1.90 9.40 -16.66
C LEU A 113 -2.24 9.49 -18.15
N ARG A 114 -3.18 10.36 -18.52
CA ARG A 114 -3.55 10.65 -19.92
C ARG A 114 -2.34 11.11 -20.73
N ASP A 115 -1.58 12.06 -20.21
CA ASP A 115 -0.51 12.73 -20.93
C ASP A 115 0.73 11.82 -21.10
N ALA A 116 0.95 10.90 -20.17
CA ALA A 116 1.89 9.77 -20.30
C ALA A 116 1.38 8.65 -21.25
N GLY A 117 0.19 8.76 -21.83
CA GLY A 117 -0.32 7.86 -22.89
C GLY A 117 -1.60 7.09 -22.56
N ALA A 118 -2.09 7.11 -21.31
CA ALA A 118 -3.32 6.41 -20.92
C ALA A 118 -4.60 7.17 -21.35
N ALA A 119 -4.70 7.57 -22.62
CA ALA A 119 -5.68 8.52 -23.13
C ALA A 119 -7.17 8.18 -22.87
N THR A 120 -7.48 6.93 -22.49
CA THR A 120 -8.82 6.48 -22.11
C THR A 120 -9.24 6.83 -20.68
N VAL A 121 -8.33 7.24 -19.78
CA VAL A 121 -8.72 7.61 -18.40
C VAL A 121 -9.49 8.93 -18.34
N LEU A 122 -9.16 9.89 -19.20
CA LEU A 122 -9.67 11.27 -19.20
C LEU A 122 -9.88 11.76 -20.65
N GLY A 123 -11.13 12.02 -21.04
CA GLY A 123 -11.50 12.30 -22.43
C GLY A 123 -12.54 13.40 -22.61
N ARG A 124 -13.10 13.54 -23.82
CA ARG A 124 -14.06 14.60 -24.16
C ARG A 124 -15.30 14.63 -23.24
N GLY A 125 -15.79 13.45 -22.83
CA GLY A 125 -16.90 13.34 -21.88
C GLY A 125 -16.58 13.86 -20.47
N ASP A 126 -15.30 14.00 -20.11
CA ASP A 126 -14.88 14.62 -18.86
C ASP A 126 -14.81 16.13 -18.95
N ALA A 127 -14.31 16.67 -20.05
CA ALA A 127 -14.37 18.12 -20.28
C ALA A 127 -15.82 18.62 -20.23
N GLN A 128 -16.77 17.89 -20.86
CA GLN A 128 -18.20 18.16 -20.77
C GLN A 128 -18.80 17.92 -19.36
N ALA A 129 -18.17 17.12 -18.51
CA ALA A 129 -18.59 16.93 -17.12
C ALA A 129 -18.04 18.03 -16.20
N VAL A 130 -16.82 18.53 -16.47
CA VAL A 130 -16.23 19.70 -15.80
C VAL A 130 -17.00 20.97 -16.17
N GLU A 131 -17.29 21.17 -17.46
CA GLU A 131 -18.10 22.30 -17.97
C GLU A 131 -19.45 22.42 -17.26
N LYS A 132 -20.13 21.30 -16.99
CA LYS A 132 -21.40 21.26 -16.24
C LYS A 132 -21.29 21.62 -14.75
N LEU A 133 -20.07 21.73 -14.22
CA LEU A 133 -19.79 22.17 -12.86
C LEU A 133 -19.35 23.65 -12.81
N ARG A 134 -19.24 24.34 -13.96
CA ARG A 134 -19.04 25.79 -14.05
C ARG A 134 -20.32 26.52 -13.62
N THR A 135 -20.19 27.50 -12.73
CA THR A 135 -21.28 28.41 -12.36
C THR A 135 -21.27 29.65 -13.25
N GLY A 136 -22.46 30.23 -13.49
CA GLY A 136 -22.62 31.56 -14.10
C GLY A 136 -22.09 32.73 -13.25
N ARG A 137 -21.33 32.46 -12.17
CA ARG A 137 -20.66 33.44 -11.30
C ARG A 137 -19.13 33.43 -11.44
N GLY A 138 -18.59 32.54 -12.26
CA GLY A 138 -17.16 32.48 -12.62
C GLY A 138 -16.36 31.33 -12.03
N TRP A 139 -16.85 30.65 -10.99
CA TRP A 139 -16.15 29.52 -10.34
C TRP A 139 -16.76 28.16 -10.68
N TYR A 140 -16.05 27.08 -10.37
CA TYR A 140 -16.54 25.70 -10.42
C TYR A 140 -16.95 25.20 -9.03
N GLU A 141 -17.92 24.28 -8.98
CA GLU A 141 -18.37 23.64 -7.74
C GLU A 141 -18.16 22.13 -7.80
N ASP A 142 -17.40 21.59 -6.83
CA ASP A 142 -17.27 20.13 -6.63
C ASP A 142 -18.19 19.70 -5.47
N PRO A 143 -19.15 18.79 -5.70
CA PRO A 143 -20.00 18.26 -4.64
C PRO A 143 -19.25 17.67 -3.44
N ALA A 144 -18.04 17.13 -3.66
CA ALA A 144 -17.25 16.50 -2.60
C ALA A 144 -16.54 17.48 -1.65
N LEU A 145 -16.42 18.77 -2.02
CA LEU A 145 -15.67 19.77 -1.24
C LEU A 145 -16.55 20.63 -0.30
N GLY A 146 -17.87 20.57 -0.45
CA GLY A 146 -18.82 21.40 0.30
C GLY A 146 -18.89 22.84 -0.22
N ALA A 147 -19.97 23.19 -0.92
CA ALA A 147 -20.09 24.37 -1.80
C ALA A 147 -20.14 25.78 -1.12
N LYS A 148 -19.50 25.98 0.05
CA LYS A 148 -19.70 27.17 0.89
C LYS A 148 -18.48 28.04 1.22
N SER A 149 -17.23 27.56 1.12
CA SER A 149 -16.04 28.42 1.23
C SER A 149 -15.51 28.86 -0.14
N ASP A 150 -14.98 30.07 -0.23
CA ASP A 150 -14.30 30.54 -1.46
C ASP A 150 -12.97 29.81 -1.68
N GLU A 151 -12.29 29.39 -0.60
CA GLU A 151 -11.18 28.42 -0.61
C GLU A 151 -11.55 27.12 -1.37
N GLY A 152 -12.71 26.52 -1.06
CA GLY A 152 -13.21 25.32 -1.74
C GLY A 152 -13.53 25.55 -3.21
N ARG A 153 -14.16 26.70 -3.54
CA ARG A 153 -14.43 27.13 -4.93
C ARG A 153 -13.14 27.39 -5.70
N LEU A 154 -12.11 27.91 -5.05
CA LEU A 154 -10.80 28.20 -5.63
C LEU A 154 -10.05 26.91 -5.95
N GLY A 155 -10.05 25.94 -5.03
CA GLY A 155 -9.52 24.60 -5.27
C GLY A 155 -10.25 23.85 -6.39
N ALA A 156 -11.59 23.91 -6.39
CA ALA A 156 -12.42 23.37 -7.47
C ALA A 156 -12.10 24.01 -8.83
N THR A 157 -12.01 25.35 -8.87
CA THR A 157 -11.71 26.10 -10.09
C THR A 157 -10.30 25.83 -10.61
N TRP A 158 -9.30 25.69 -9.73
CA TRP A 158 -7.96 25.27 -10.12
C TRP A 158 -7.96 23.88 -10.77
N ALA A 159 -8.56 22.88 -10.10
CA ALA A 159 -8.63 21.53 -10.63
C ALA A 159 -9.38 21.46 -11.99
N ALA A 160 -10.46 22.24 -12.14
CA ALA A 160 -11.19 22.37 -13.41
C ALA A 160 -10.34 22.97 -14.53
N LEU A 161 -9.70 24.13 -14.30
CA LEU A 161 -8.90 24.82 -15.32
C LEU A 161 -7.70 23.99 -15.80
N GLU A 162 -7.08 23.20 -14.92
CA GLU A 162 -5.98 22.27 -15.29
C GLU A 162 -6.50 21.10 -16.15
N VAL A 163 -7.69 20.57 -15.87
CA VAL A 163 -8.32 19.52 -16.68
C VAL A 163 -8.75 20.06 -18.05
N GLU A 164 -9.28 21.28 -18.10
CA GLU A 164 -9.64 21.97 -19.36
C GLU A 164 -8.40 22.35 -20.17
N ALA A 165 -7.28 22.72 -19.52
CA ALA A 165 -6.00 22.94 -20.17
C ALA A 165 -5.49 21.65 -20.83
N ALA A 166 -5.43 20.55 -20.07
CA ALA A 166 -4.98 19.27 -20.57
C ALA A 166 -5.87 18.75 -21.72
N THR A 167 -7.19 18.77 -21.53
CA THR A 167 -8.17 18.32 -22.55
C THR A 167 -8.31 19.25 -23.74
N GLY A 168 -7.69 20.45 -23.69
CA GLY A 168 -7.69 21.45 -24.77
C GLY A 168 -8.93 22.33 -24.84
N THR A 169 -9.91 22.14 -23.95
CA THR A 169 -11.15 22.94 -23.93
C THR A 169 -10.98 24.32 -23.30
N LEU A 170 -9.94 24.55 -22.48
CA LEU A 170 -9.63 25.87 -21.91
C LEU A 170 -9.41 26.92 -23.02
N ALA A 171 -8.83 26.52 -24.16
CA ALA A 171 -8.72 27.38 -25.33
C ALA A 171 -10.10 27.72 -25.92
N MET A 172 -11.01 26.75 -25.96
CA MET A 172 -12.33 26.80 -26.60
C MET A 172 -13.43 27.51 -25.78
N LEU A 173 -13.24 27.65 -24.46
CA LEU A 173 -14.19 28.33 -23.58
C LEU A 173 -14.56 29.75 -24.08
N PRO A 174 -15.83 30.18 -23.94
CA PRO A 174 -16.26 31.54 -24.29
C PRO A 174 -15.44 32.63 -23.59
N ALA A 175 -15.20 33.73 -24.30
CA ALA A 175 -14.44 34.87 -23.78
C ALA A 175 -15.11 35.51 -22.55
N ALA A 176 -16.45 35.54 -22.52
CA ALA A 176 -17.23 36.01 -21.37
C ALA A 176 -17.02 35.13 -20.12
N ASP A 177 -16.95 33.80 -20.29
CA ASP A 177 -16.75 32.87 -19.18
C ASP A 177 -15.33 32.95 -18.60
N LYS A 178 -14.32 33.14 -19.47
CA LYS A 178 -12.94 33.43 -19.04
C LYS A 178 -12.84 34.76 -18.30
N ALA A 179 -13.58 35.79 -18.74
CA ALA A 179 -13.65 37.07 -18.05
C ALA A 179 -14.32 36.93 -16.68
N ALA A 180 -15.50 36.29 -16.60
CA ALA A 180 -16.21 36.07 -15.34
C ALA A 180 -15.37 35.30 -14.30
N THR A 181 -14.61 34.28 -14.72
CA THR A 181 -13.64 33.61 -13.84
C THR A 181 -12.51 34.56 -13.42
N ALA A 182 -11.88 35.29 -14.35
CA ALA A 182 -10.80 36.22 -14.03
C ALA A 182 -11.22 37.35 -13.08
N ASP A 183 -12.41 37.92 -13.26
CA ASP A 183 -12.95 39.01 -12.44
C ASP A 183 -13.26 38.53 -11.01
N TRP A 184 -13.69 37.27 -10.84
CA TRP A 184 -13.87 36.66 -9.52
C TRP A 184 -12.53 36.37 -8.83
N LEU A 185 -11.55 35.82 -9.55
CA LEU A 185 -10.19 35.61 -9.03
C LEU A 185 -9.52 36.94 -8.64
N GLY A 186 -9.74 38.02 -9.40
CA GLY A 186 -9.26 39.37 -9.07
C GLY A 186 -9.79 39.86 -7.72
N ARG A 187 -11.11 39.77 -7.50
CA ARG A 187 -11.74 40.15 -6.21
C ARG A 187 -11.23 39.34 -5.01
N LEU A 188 -10.82 38.09 -5.21
CA LEU A 188 -10.18 37.29 -4.15
C LEU A 188 -8.72 37.70 -3.92
N ALA A 189 -7.97 38.08 -4.95
CA ALA A 189 -6.58 38.53 -4.83
C ALA A 189 -6.45 39.85 -4.03
N ASP A 190 -7.45 40.72 -4.07
CA ASP A 190 -7.53 41.94 -3.24
C ASP A 190 -7.73 41.63 -1.74
N GLY A 191 -8.23 40.44 -1.39
CA GLY A 191 -8.67 40.05 -0.05
C GLY A 191 -7.58 39.78 0.99
N LYS A 192 -6.29 40.00 0.67
CA LYS A 192 -5.12 39.53 1.44
C LYS A 192 -5.13 38.01 1.71
N PRO A 193 -5.19 37.18 0.65
CA PRO A 193 -5.22 35.71 0.78
C PRO A 193 -3.99 35.15 1.51
N GLN A 194 -4.14 33.97 2.11
CA GLN A 194 -3.02 33.19 2.63
C GLN A 194 -2.14 32.65 1.49
N LEU A 195 -0.97 32.10 1.83
CA LEU A 195 0.03 31.71 0.83
C LEU A 195 -0.46 30.60 -0.12
N ASP A 196 -1.31 29.71 0.37
CA ASP A 196 -1.90 28.60 -0.37
C ASP A 196 -3.03 29.04 -1.31
N GLU A 197 -3.88 29.95 -0.84
CA GLU A 197 -4.88 30.67 -1.64
C GLU A 197 -4.20 31.53 -2.71
N ALA A 198 -3.17 32.31 -2.35
CA ALA A 198 -2.41 33.15 -3.28
C ALA A 198 -1.75 32.34 -4.40
N ALA A 199 -1.20 31.16 -4.08
CA ALA A 199 -0.64 30.24 -5.06
C ALA A 199 -1.71 29.69 -6.03
N ALA A 200 -2.88 29.29 -5.51
CA ALA A 200 -4.00 28.83 -6.33
C ALA A 200 -4.58 29.96 -7.20
N LEU A 201 -4.73 31.18 -6.67
CA LEU A 201 -5.14 32.36 -7.42
C LEU A 201 -4.17 32.68 -8.56
N ALA A 202 -2.86 32.73 -8.26
CA ALA A 202 -1.83 32.97 -9.24
C ALA A 202 -1.82 31.91 -10.36
N ARG A 203 -1.97 30.63 -10.00
CA ARG A 203 -2.03 29.52 -10.97
C ARG A 203 -3.29 29.58 -11.85
N CYS A 204 -4.45 29.89 -11.28
CA CYS A 204 -5.69 30.08 -12.05
C CYS A 204 -5.60 31.27 -13.01
N LEU A 205 -5.04 32.41 -12.57
CA LEU A 205 -4.82 33.58 -13.42
C LEU A 205 -3.84 33.29 -14.55
N HIS A 206 -2.74 32.60 -14.26
CA HIS A 206 -1.75 32.13 -15.25
C HIS A 206 -2.40 31.24 -16.33
N LEU A 207 -3.21 30.25 -15.93
CA LEU A 207 -3.95 29.38 -16.86
C LEU A 207 -4.91 30.15 -17.77
N LEU A 208 -5.50 31.25 -17.27
CA LEU A 208 -6.37 32.15 -18.03
C LEU A 208 -5.62 33.20 -18.86
N GLY A 209 -4.27 33.17 -18.90
CA GLY A 209 -3.45 34.16 -19.61
C GLY A 209 -3.51 35.56 -19.00
N LYS A 210 -3.75 35.65 -17.67
CA LYS A 210 -3.81 36.91 -16.92
C LYS A 210 -2.52 37.12 -16.12
N SER A 211 -2.14 38.37 -15.91
CA SER A 211 -1.04 38.73 -15.02
C SER A 211 -1.39 38.44 -13.56
N VAL A 212 -0.41 37.95 -12.80
CA VAL A 212 -0.55 37.76 -11.34
C VAL A 212 -0.36 39.12 -10.64
N PRO A 213 -1.27 39.55 -9.76
CA PRO A 213 -1.12 40.80 -9.02
C PRO A 213 0.16 40.85 -8.18
N GLY A 214 0.85 42.00 -8.23
CA GLY A 214 2.11 42.19 -7.51
C GLY A 214 1.99 41.96 -6.00
N SER A 215 0.83 42.32 -5.43
CA SER A 215 0.45 42.12 -4.03
C SER A 215 0.50 40.66 -3.56
N LEU A 216 0.17 39.70 -4.43
CA LEU A 216 0.33 38.27 -4.12
C LEU A 216 1.82 37.91 -4.08
N THR A 217 2.57 38.33 -5.09
CA THR A 217 4.00 37.97 -5.22
C THR A 217 4.92 38.61 -4.18
N SER A 218 4.43 39.58 -3.40
CA SER A 218 5.13 40.20 -2.28
C SER A 218 4.99 39.44 -0.94
N LEU A 219 4.28 38.32 -0.91
CA LEU A 219 4.34 37.39 0.23
C LEU A 219 5.77 36.87 0.43
N ALA A 220 6.20 36.76 1.69
CA ALA A 220 7.54 36.31 2.04
C ALA A 220 7.74 34.81 1.75
N ALA A 221 8.99 34.43 1.46
CA ALA A 221 9.38 33.03 1.45
C ALA A 221 9.30 32.43 2.87
N PRO A 222 8.75 31.21 3.06
CA PRO A 222 8.74 30.55 4.35
C PRO A 222 10.15 30.30 4.91
N ASP A 223 10.33 30.52 6.21
CA ASP A 223 11.64 30.34 6.85
C ASP A 223 11.97 28.86 7.07
N ALA A 224 12.86 28.34 6.22
CA ALA A 224 13.42 27.00 6.34
C ALA A 224 14.50 26.87 7.45
N SER A 225 14.82 27.94 8.19
CA SER A 225 15.79 27.84 9.29
C SER A 225 15.36 26.79 10.32
N ARG A 226 16.36 26.09 10.86
CA ARG A 226 16.21 25.02 11.86
C ARG A 226 15.26 23.90 11.43
N PHE A 227 15.05 23.66 10.13
CA PHE A 227 14.14 22.63 9.61
C PHE A 227 14.26 21.27 10.33
N THR A 228 15.47 20.83 10.64
CA THR A 228 15.73 19.55 11.34
C THR A 228 15.32 19.53 12.81
N GLU A 229 15.23 20.68 13.48
CA GLU A 229 14.83 20.82 14.90
C GLU A 229 13.30 20.84 15.07
N ARG A 230 12.54 21.01 13.99
CA ARG A 230 11.08 21.16 14.02
C ARG A 230 10.34 19.81 14.11
N PRO A 231 9.19 19.73 14.81
CA PRO A 231 8.30 18.56 14.79
C PRO A 231 7.79 18.21 13.38
N ASP A 232 7.49 16.93 13.13
CA ASP A 232 7.10 16.43 11.80
C ASP A 232 5.96 17.20 11.15
N LYS A 233 4.94 17.58 11.92
CA LYS A 233 3.81 18.38 11.41
C LYS A 233 4.27 19.75 10.92
N GLU A 234 5.14 20.44 11.67
CA GLU A 234 5.70 21.73 11.24
C GLU A 234 6.60 21.56 10.01
N ARG A 235 7.37 20.47 9.92
CA ARG A 235 8.18 20.15 8.73
C ARG A 235 7.31 19.91 7.49
N ALA A 236 6.17 19.23 7.67
CA ALA A 236 5.19 19.01 6.63
C ALA A 236 4.50 20.31 6.19
N ASP A 237 3.93 21.09 7.13
CA ASP A 237 3.25 22.36 6.81
C ASP A 237 4.23 23.40 6.20
N LEU A 238 5.50 23.42 6.61
CA LEU A 238 6.57 24.28 6.03
C LEU A 238 6.98 23.86 4.60
N LEU A 239 7.06 22.55 4.31
CA LEU A 239 7.23 22.03 2.94
C LEU A 239 6.04 22.45 2.07
N ASP A 240 4.84 22.35 2.63
CA ASP A 240 3.57 22.70 2.02
C ASP A 240 3.49 24.16 1.59
N ASP A 241 3.91 25.06 2.48
CA ASP A 241 3.96 26.50 2.24
C ASP A 241 5.09 26.89 1.29
N THR A 242 6.24 26.23 1.36
CA THR A 242 7.34 26.46 0.42
C THR A 242 6.93 26.07 -0.99
N TYR A 243 6.19 24.97 -1.16
CA TYR A 243 5.61 24.58 -2.45
C TYR A 243 4.60 25.63 -2.95
N ASN A 244 3.72 26.12 -2.07
CA ASN A 244 2.78 27.19 -2.41
C ASN A 244 3.53 28.46 -2.87
N TYR A 245 4.55 28.91 -2.13
CA TYR A 245 5.39 30.05 -2.50
C TYR A 245 6.09 29.88 -3.85
N VAL A 246 6.67 28.70 -4.11
CA VAL A 246 7.30 28.38 -5.40
C VAL A 246 6.28 28.49 -6.53
N LEU A 247 5.12 27.82 -6.41
CA LEU A 247 4.06 27.84 -7.43
C LEU A 247 3.53 29.25 -7.70
N LEU A 248 3.44 30.10 -6.67
CA LEU A 248 3.07 31.51 -6.76
C LEU A 248 4.07 32.32 -7.61
N GLN A 249 5.37 32.18 -7.34
CA GLN A 249 6.41 32.89 -8.11
C GLN A 249 6.52 32.34 -9.55
N GLU A 250 6.48 31.01 -9.76
CA GLU A 250 6.49 30.40 -11.10
C GLU A 250 5.30 30.87 -11.94
N SER A 251 4.09 30.89 -11.37
CA SER A 251 2.88 31.35 -12.07
C SER A 251 2.95 32.83 -12.44
N ALA A 252 3.69 33.64 -11.67
CA ALA A 252 3.98 35.05 -11.95
C ALA A 252 5.18 35.28 -12.89
N GLY A 253 5.85 34.22 -13.38
CA GLY A 253 7.03 34.32 -14.23
C GLY A 253 8.30 34.77 -13.50
N LYS A 254 8.41 34.51 -12.20
CA LYS A 254 9.53 34.89 -11.33
C LYS A 254 10.32 33.66 -10.86
N GLU A 255 11.63 33.82 -10.67
CA GLU A 255 12.45 32.80 -10.00
C GLU A 255 12.16 32.81 -8.48
N PRO A 256 11.83 31.66 -7.86
CA PRO A 256 11.58 31.60 -6.42
C PRO A 256 12.88 31.61 -5.62
N HIS A 257 12.92 32.40 -4.55
CA HIS A 257 14.08 32.47 -3.65
C HIS A 257 13.77 31.76 -2.32
N VAL A 258 14.27 30.53 -2.17
CA VAL A 258 14.17 29.72 -0.93
C VAL A 258 15.50 28.99 -0.65
N ASP A 259 15.71 28.49 0.57
CA ASP A 259 16.95 27.79 0.93
C ASP A 259 17.07 26.41 0.24
N ARG A 260 17.65 26.41 -0.97
CA ARG A 260 17.97 25.22 -1.75
C ARG A 260 18.80 24.20 -0.96
N LYS A 261 19.69 24.62 -0.04
CA LYS A 261 20.57 23.70 0.70
C LYS A 261 19.77 22.88 1.70
N THR A 262 18.93 23.53 2.52
CA THR A 262 18.05 22.83 3.47
C THR A 262 17.11 21.86 2.75
N TRP A 263 16.52 22.26 1.62
CA TRP A 263 15.65 21.35 0.85
C TRP A 263 16.40 20.20 0.16
N GLN A 264 17.66 20.40 -0.28
CA GLN A 264 18.50 19.30 -0.78
C GLN A 264 18.85 18.29 0.32
N GLN A 265 19.11 18.76 1.55
CA GLN A 265 19.31 17.88 2.71
C GLN A 265 18.01 17.14 3.07
N ALA A 266 16.87 17.85 3.11
CA ALA A 266 15.56 17.24 3.34
C ALA A 266 15.26 16.13 2.32
N LEU A 267 15.53 16.35 1.03
CA LEU A 267 15.36 15.31 0.00
C LEU A 267 16.32 14.14 0.22
N SER A 268 17.59 14.42 0.47
CA SER A 268 18.62 13.37 0.64
C SER A 268 18.31 12.40 1.78
N HIS A 269 17.74 12.89 2.88
CA HIS A 269 17.36 12.05 4.03
C HIS A 269 15.98 11.39 3.89
N ASN A 270 15.03 11.99 3.14
CA ASN A 270 13.64 11.56 3.12
C ASN A 270 13.15 11.04 1.75
N VAL A 271 14.03 10.91 0.75
CA VAL A 271 13.69 10.50 -0.63
C VAL A 271 12.82 9.25 -0.73
N THR A 272 12.89 8.35 0.26
CA THR A 272 12.08 7.14 0.31
C THR A 272 10.93 7.16 1.34
N SER A 273 10.94 8.04 2.35
CA SER A 273 9.91 8.12 3.39
C SER A 273 8.69 8.93 3.02
N LEU A 274 8.89 10.03 2.30
CA LEU A 274 7.83 10.91 1.85
C LEU A 274 6.83 10.12 0.99
N ASP A 275 5.53 10.44 1.12
CA ASP A 275 4.55 10.04 0.11
C ASP A 275 4.85 10.71 -1.24
N TYR A 276 4.17 10.32 -2.32
CA TYR A 276 4.46 10.89 -3.64
C TYR A 276 4.08 12.37 -3.78
N ASP A 277 3.15 12.93 -2.99
CA ASP A 277 2.81 14.36 -3.03
C ASP A 277 3.84 15.22 -2.29
N GLN A 278 4.29 14.77 -1.11
CA GLN A 278 5.38 15.41 -0.39
C GLN A 278 6.69 15.33 -1.20
N LEU A 279 6.96 14.17 -1.80
CA LEU A 279 8.12 13.99 -2.68
C LEU A 279 8.02 14.86 -3.95
N TYR A 280 6.83 14.98 -4.54
CA TYR A 280 6.58 15.89 -5.67
C TYR A 280 6.80 17.34 -5.27
N SER A 281 6.22 17.77 -4.15
CA SER A 281 6.36 19.14 -3.64
C SER A 281 7.83 19.51 -3.44
N LEU A 282 8.61 18.60 -2.85
CA LEU A 282 10.04 18.79 -2.61
C LEU A 282 10.88 18.78 -3.89
N VAL A 283 10.59 17.87 -4.85
CA VAL A 283 11.24 17.85 -6.17
C VAL A 283 10.92 19.11 -6.97
N HIS A 284 9.67 19.56 -6.94
CA HIS A 284 9.21 20.79 -7.61
C HIS A 284 9.93 22.03 -7.06
N ILE A 285 10.01 22.20 -5.73
CA ILE A 285 10.80 23.27 -5.07
C ILE A 285 12.26 23.24 -5.55
N LEU A 286 12.87 22.06 -5.61
CA LEU A 286 14.27 21.91 -6.00
C LEU A 286 14.50 22.11 -7.51
N ARG A 287 13.53 21.79 -8.37
CA ARG A 287 13.58 22.03 -9.82
C ARG A 287 13.39 23.52 -10.11
N ALA A 288 12.38 24.16 -9.52
CA ALA A 288 12.09 25.58 -9.67
C ALA A 288 13.24 26.48 -9.18
N THR A 289 13.96 26.05 -8.14
CA THR A 289 15.20 26.71 -7.68
C THR A 289 16.45 26.30 -8.45
N GLY A 290 16.36 25.59 -9.57
CA GLY A 290 17.50 25.32 -10.46
C GLY A 290 18.46 24.21 -10.02
N SER A 291 18.00 23.20 -9.26
CA SER A 291 18.80 21.98 -9.02
C SER A 291 18.96 21.17 -10.31
N SER A 292 20.17 20.63 -10.56
CA SER A 292 20.44 19.84 -11.76
C SER A 292 19.80 18.45 -11.69
N LYS A 293 19.51 17.82 -12.85
CA LYS A 293 18.90 16.48 -12.93
C LYS A 293 19.62 15.41 -12.10
N GLY A 294 20.93 15.53 -11.90
CA GLY A 294 21.72 14.61 -11.09
C GLY A 294 21.30 14.56 -9.61
N ALA A 295 20.80 15.67 -9.06
CA ALA A 295 20.29 15.74 -7.70
C ALA A 295 19.09 14.81 -7.46
N PHE A 296 18.32 14.51 -8.50
CA PHE A 296 17.15 13.63 -8.42
C PHE A 296 17.45 12.15 -8.71
N SER A 297 18.72 11.76 -8.86
CA SER A 297 19.10 10.38 -9.19
C SER A 297 18.63 9.32 -8.17
N ALA A 298 18.45 9.70 -6.89
CA ALA A 298 17.83 8.84 -5.89
C ALA A 298 16.30 8.74 -6.05
N VAL A 299 15.64 9.84 -6.46
CA VAL A 299 14.21 9.93 -6.74
C VAL A 299 13.83 9.06 -7.93
N THR A 300 14.52 9.21 -9.06
CA THR A 300 14.31 8.38 -10.26
C THR A 300 14.51 6.89 -9.93
N ARG A 301 15.52 6.56 -9.12
CA ARG A 301 15.79 5.19 -8.65
C ARG A 301 14.74 4.66 -7.67
N ARG A 302 14.04 5.51 -6.92
CA ARG A 302 12.84 5.10 -6.17
C ARG A 302 11.72 4.74 -7.13
N LEU A 303 11.34 5.65 -8.01
CA LEU A 303 10.16 5.49 -8.85
C LEU A 303 10.29 4.34 -9.84
N GLU A 304 11.44 4.18 -10.52
CA GLU A 304 11.65 3.05 -11.43
C GLU A 304 11.72 1.68 -10.69
N ARG A 305 12.10 1.63 -9.40
CA ARG A 305 11.95 0.41 -8.57
C ARG A 305 10.50 0.10 -8.17
N GLN A 306 9.63 1.11 -8.15
CA GLN A 306 8.21 0.99 -7.82
C GLN A 306 7.32 0.90 -9.07
N ARG A 307 7.90 0.95 -10.27
CA ARG A 307 7.18 0.97 -11.56
C ARG A 307 6.76 -0.43 -12.03
N MET A 308 5.55 -0.52 -12.54
CA MET A 308 4.92 -1.71 -13.12
C MET A 308 5.18 -1.80 -14.63
N GLN A 309 4.96 -2.96 -15.24
CA GLN A 309 5.16 -3.17 -16.69
C GLN A 309 4.26 -2.28 -17.56
N ASP A 310 3.07 -1.93 -17.08
CA ASP A 310 2.17 -0.97 -17.75
C ASP A 310 2.59 0.50 -17.57
N GLY A 311 3.71 0.75 -16.90
CA GLY A 311 4.30 2.07 -16.69
C GLY A 311 3.77 2.85 -15.49
N THR A 312 2.70 2.38 -14.83
CA THR A 312 2.20 2.96 -13.56
C THR A 312 3.09 2.59 -12.37
N VAL A 313 2.90 3.23 -11.21
CA VAL A 313 3.61 2.86 -9.98
C VAL A 313 2.75 2.01 -9.04
N ARG A 314 3.43 1.17 -8.25
CA ARG A 314 2.84 0.44 -7.13
C ARG A 314 2.47 1.39 -5.99
N ASP A 315 1.51 0.96 -5.18
CA ASP A 315 0.96 1.73 -4.06
C ASP A 315 2.01 1.95 -2.95
N PRO A 316 2.25 3.20 -2.49
CA PRO A 316 3.08 3.46 -1.32
C PRO A 316 2.62 2.77 -0.03
N SER A 317 1.31 2.67 0.23
CA SER A 317 0.81 2.11 1.49
C SER A 317 1.03 0.59 1.58
N SER A 318 0.99 -0.07 0.42
CA SER A 318 1.35 -1.46 0.20
C SER A 318 2.83 -1.81 0.48
N TYR A 319 3.69 -0.81 0.69
CA TYR A 319 5.11 -0.98 1.00
C TYR A 319 5.43 -0.86 2.50
N LEU A 320 4.59 -1.45 3.32
CA LEU A 320 4.83 -1.54 4.75
C LEU A 320 4.99 -2.99 5.16
N GLY A 321 5.96 -3.22 6.01
CA GLY A 321 6.06 -4.50 6.64
C GLY A 321 5.02 -4.64 7.75
N THR A 322 4.43 -5.84 7.86
CA THR A 322 3.48 -6.17 8.92
C THR A 322 4.02 -7.30 9.78
N PRO A 323 3.61 -7.42 11.06
CA PRO A 323 3.99 -8.56 11.89
C PRO A 323 3.57 -9.90 11.29
N ASP A 324 2.35 -9.97 10.75
CA ASP A 324 1.78 -11.20 10.17
C ASP A 324 2.61 -11.73 8.98
N ALA A 325 2.96 -10.85 8.03
CA ALA A 325 3.77 -11.21 6.88
C ALA A 325 5.22 -11.53 7.26
N SER A 326 5.75 -10.86 8.29
CA SER A 326 7.05 -11.16 8.87
C SER A 326 7.08 -12.53 9.52
N LEU A 327 6.03 -12.92 10.24
CA LEU A 327 5.89 -14.27 10.78
C LEU A 327 5.77 -15.31 9.67
N PHE A 328 5.04 -15.03 8.59
CA PHE A 328 5.05 -15.95 7.43
C PHE A 328 6.44 -16.11 6.80
N VAL A 329 7.31 -15.09 6.80
CA VAL A 329 8.71 -15.24 6.38
C VAL A 329 9.51 -16.13 7.34
N GLN A 330 9.34 -15.97 8.66
CA GLN A 330 9.99 -16.85 9.65
C GLN A 330 9.51 -18.30 9.54
N ARG A 331 8.19 -18.49 9.39
CA ARG A 331 7.57 -19.79 9.14
C ARG A 331 8.12 -20.45 7.88
N LEU A 332 8.30 -19.68 6.80
CA LEU A 332 8.93 -20.19 5.57
C LEU A 332 10.41 -20.55 5.76
N ARG A 333 11.19 -19.77 6.53
CA ARG A 333 12.55 -20.13 6.95
C ARG A 333 12.56 -21.46 7.72
N SER A 334 11.74 -21.57 8.77
CA SER A 334 11.61 -22.78 9.61
C SER A 334 11.28 -24.02 8.78
N VAL A 335 10.30 -23.92 7.86
CA VAL A 335 9.88 -25.02 6.98
C VAL A 335 10.96 -25.41 5.95
N ALA A 336 11.77 -24.45 5.49
CA ALA A 336 12.95 -24.71 4.65
C ALA A 336 14.18 -25.21 5.43
N GLY A 337 14.15 -25.18 6.77
CA GLY A 337 15.29 -25.48 7.63
C GLY A 337 16.36 -24.38 7.62
N TRP A 338 15.95 -23.12 7.45
CA TRP A 338 16.79 -21.92 7.51
C TRP A 338 16.68 -21.24 8.89
N PRO A 339 17.72 -20.52 9.36
CA PRO A 339 17.69 -19.84 10.66
C PRO A 339 16.62 -18.75 10.75
N GLU A 340 15.77 -18.82 11.79
CA GLU A 340 14.76 -17.78 12.06
C GLU A 340 15.34 -16.55 12.76
N ARG A 341 16.46 -16.68 13.49
CA ARG A 341 17.04 -15.58 14.27
C ARG A 341 17.51 -14.43 13.38
N ASP A 342 16.81 -13.29 13.46
CA ASP A 342 16.99 -12.14 12.57
C ASP A 342 17.06 -10.86 13.40
N LYS A 343 18.29 -10.38 13.64
CA LYS A 343 18.54 -9.19 14.47
C LYS A 343 18.01 -7.89 13.85
N ARG A 344 17.85 -7.83 12.52
CA ARG A 344 17.27 -6.64 11.86
C ARG A 344 15.76 -6.63 12.08
N LEU A 345 15.11 -7.79 11.97
CA LEU A 345 13.69 -7.96 12.24
C LEU A 345 13.34 -7.76 13.72
N LEU A 346 14.17 -8.26 14.65
CA LEU A 346 13.98 -8.03 16.08
C LEU A 346 13.94 -6.52 16.40
N ALA A 347 14.93 -5.76 15.92
CA ALA A 347 14.99 -4.31 16.16
C ALA A 347 13.76 -3.57 15.59
N ALA A 348 13.31 -3.95 14.40
CA ALA A 348 12.08 -3.43 13.77
C ALA A 348 10.82 -3.69 14.60
N VAL A 349 10.70 -4.89 15.18
CA VAL A 349 9.59 -5.30 16.04
C VAL A 349 9.60 -4.54 17.37
N GLU A 350 10.79 -4.39 17.96
CA GLU A 350 10.97 -3.62 19.20
C GLU A 350 10.75 -2.11 18.98
N GLU A 351 11.10 -1.56 17.82
CA GLU A 351 10.74 -0.19 17.44
C GLU A 351 9.22 -0.04 17.35
N GLN A 352 8.52 -0.91 16.58
CA GLN A 352 7.06 -0.85 16.46
C GLN A 352 6.36 -0.96 17.82
N ALA A 353 6.80 -1.88 18.69
CA ALA A 353 6.23 -2.10 20.02
C ALA A 353 6.30 -0.87 20.95
N ASN A 354 7.21 0.08 20.68
CA ASN A 354 7.36 1.32 21.45
C ASN A 354 6.65 2.54 20.81
N THR A 355 5.93 2.37 19.70
CA THR A 355 5.17 3.46 19.05
C THR A 355 3.78 3.68 19.67
N GLN A 356 3.16 4.84 19.40
CA GLN A 356 1.76 5.11 19.78
C GLN A 356 0.75 4.24 19.00
N ASP A 357 1.20 3.71 17.86
CA ASP A 357 0.49 2.81 16.95
C ASP A 357 0.76 1.33 17.24
N ALA A 358 1.39 1.02 18.39
CA ALA A 358 1.55 -0.36 18.86
C ALA A 358 0.19 -1.06 18.99
N PRO A 359 0.07 -2.35 18.58
CA PRO A 359 -1.22 -3.05 18.56
C PRO A 359 -1.91 -3.09 19.92
N ARG A 360 -3.25 -2.97 19.93
CA ARG A 360 -4.06 -2.86 21.15
C ARG A 360 -4.95 -4.07 21.41
N ASP A 361 -5.46 -4.70 20.35
CA ASP A 361 -6.17 -5.97 20.42
C ASP A 361 -5.20 -7.12 20.76
N GLY A 362 -5.72 -8.15 21.42
CA GLY A 362 -4.90 -9.27 21.90
C GLY A 362 -4.29 -10.11 20.78
N ALA A 363 -4.98 -10.27 19.65
CA ALA A 363 -4.51 -11.07 18.52
C ALA A 363 -3.30 -10.42 17.83
N ALA A 364 -3.35 -9.13 17.49
CA ALA A 364 -2.22 -8.44 16.88
C ALA A 364 -1.05 -8.23 17.87
N ARG A 365 -1.34 -8.12 19.19
CA ARG A 365 -0.29 -8.15 20.24
C ARG A 365 0.41 -9.50 20.33
N LEU A 366 -0.33 -10.61 20.25
CA LEU A 366 0.23 -11.96 20.20
C LEU A 366 1.08 -12.15 18.93
N ASN A 367 0.55 -11.75 17.77
CA ASN A 367 1.27 -11.79 16.48
C ASN A 367 2.60 -11.02 16.55
N LEU A 368 2.63 -9.83 17.18
CA LEU A 368 3.86 -9.05 17.40
C LEU A 368 4.83 -9.73 18.39
N ALA A 369 4.32 -10.33 19.47
CA ALA A 369 5.14 -10.98 20.49
C ALA A 369 5.74 -12.32 20.01
N THR A 370 4.97 -13.13 19.30
CA THR A 370 5.45 -14.36 18.62
C THR A 370 6.51 -14.02 17.57
N LEU A 371 6.34 -12.92 16.83
CA LEU A 371 7.37 -12.45 15.90
C LEU A 371 8.65 -12.04 16.63
N LYS A 372 8.54 -11.34 17.76
CA LYS A 372 9.68 -11.02 18.64
C LYS A 372 10.39 -12.28 19.12
N HIS A 373 9.61 -13.28 19.55
CA HIS A 373 10.12 -14.58 19.97
C HIS A 373 10.91 -15.30 18.86
N SER A 374 10.32 -15.49 17.68
CA SER A 374 11.00 -16.17 16.55
C SER A 374 12.24 -15.40 16.06
N ALA A 375 12.17 -14.06 15.97
CA ALA A 375 13.29 -13.23 15.51
C ALA A 375 14.46 -13.14 16.52
N GLY A 376 14.18 -13.08 17.82
CA GLY A 376 15.20 -12.97 18.87
C GLY A 376 15.67 -14.29 19.46
N GLY A 377 14.76 -15.25 19.62
CA GLY A 377 14.95 -16.51 20.34
C GLY A 377 14.73 -16.43 21.86
N GLU A 378 14.27 -15.29 22.39
CA GLU A 378 13.93 -15.10 23.80
C GLU A 378 12.46 -15.49 24.07
N PRO A 379 12.13 -16.15 25.20
CA PRO A 379 10.74 -16.51 25.54
C PRO A 379 9.80 -15.31 25.65
N LEU A 380 8.50 -15.54 25.40
CA LEU A 380 7.45 -14.56 25.69
C LEU A 380 7.48 -14.14 27.17
N SER A 381 7.30 -12.85 27.46
CA SER A 381 7.13 -12.38 28.83
C SER A 381 5.80 -12.87 29.43
N HIS A 382 5.65 -12.82 30.76
CA HIS A 382 4.40 -13.20 31.43
C HIS A 382 3.15 -12.47 30.91
N GLN A 383 3.28 -11.23 30.41
CA GLN A 383 2.15 -10.48 29.86
C GLN A 383 1.79 -10.88 28.42
N GLU A 384 2.76 -11.36 27.65
CA GLU A 384 2.56 -11.85 26.28
C GLU A 384 2.07 -13.30 26.30
N ALA A 385 2.67 -14.15 27.14
CA ALA A 385 2.23 -15.52 27.37
C ALA A 385 0.80 -15.60 27.95
N ALA A 386 0.35 -14.58 28.69
CA ALA A 386 -1.03 -14.48 29.16
C ALA A 386 -2.06 -14.34 28.02
N LEU A 387 -1.68 -13.83 26.85
CA LEU A 387 -2.57 -13.74 25.67
C LEU A 387 -2.98 -15.13 25.18
N CYS A 388 -2.10 -16.13 25.32
CA CYS A 388 -2.40 -17.53 24.99
C CYS A 388 -3.41 -18.20 25.92
N GLN A 389 -3.78 -17.55 27.03
CA GLN A 389 -4.78 -17.99 27.99
C GLN A 389 -6.05 -17.11 27.98
N ASP A 390 -6.04 -16.00 27.23
CA ASP A 390 -7.16 -15.05 27.14
C ASP A 390 -8.19 -15.53 26.10
N PRO A 391 -9.45 -15.85 26.49
CA PRO A 391 -10.48 -16.31 25.55
C PRO A 391 -10.87 -15.30 24.47
N SER A 392 -10.51 -14.01 24.62
CA SER A 392 -10.70 -12.98 23.60
C SER A 392 -9.59 -12.98 22.53
N THR A 393 -8.46 -13.66 22.81
CA THR A 393 -7.33 -13.83 21.88
C THR A 393 -7.26 -15.25 21.32
N VAL A 394 -7.43 -16.27 22.17
CA VAL A 394 -7.51 -17.68 21.78
C VAL A 394 -8.92 -18.20 22.11
N PRO A 395 -9.86 -18.25 21.15
CA PRO A 395 -11.23 -18.69 21.40
C PRO A 395 -11.30 -20.11 21.96
N THR A 396 -11.92 -20.27 23.14
CA THR A 396 -12.07 -21.57 23.81
C THR A 396 -13.22 -22.42 23.26
N THR A 397 -14.04 -21.86 22.37
CA THR A 397 -15.09 -22.59 21.61
C THR A 397 -14.95 -22.29 20.13
N ILE A 398 -14.81 -23.34 19.32
CA ILE A 398 -14.56 -23.25 17.87
C ILE A 398 -15.85 -23.51 17.09
N THR A 399 -16.10 -22.64 16.11
CA THR A 399 -17.14 -22.77 15.07
C THR A 399 -16.50 -22.66 13.68
N THR A 400 -17.29 -22.85 12.62
CA THR A 400 -16.90 -22.55 11.24
C THR A 400 -16.33 -21.15 11.05
N ASP A 401 -16.78 -20.20 11.85
CA ASP A 401 -16.63 -18.76 11.59
C ASP A 401 -15.39 -18.18 12.28
N ASN A 402 -14.93 -18.82 13.37
CA ASN A 402 -13.76 -18.39 14.14
C ASN A 402 -12.54 -19.33 14.03
N VAL A 403 -12.67 -20.51 13.42
CA VAL A 403 -11.58 -21.52 13.34
C VAL A 403 -10.29 -20.99 12.72
N ALA A 404 -10.36 -20.07 11.75
CA ALA A 404 -9.18 -19.48 11.13
C ALA A 404 -8.47 -18.44 12.03
N ALA A 405 -9.22 -17.75 12.91
CA ALA A 405 -8.65 -16.87 13.92
C ALA A 405 -8.06 -17.69 15.07
N TRP A 406 -8.78 -18.73 15.52
CA TRP A 406 -8.27 -19.69 16.50
C TRP A 406 -6.99 -20.39 16.00
N GLN A 407 -6.94 -20.88 14.77
CA GLN A 407 -5.74 -21.55 14.24
C GLN A 407 -4.52 -20.62 14.29
N ARG A 408 -4.67 -19.36 13.86
CA ARG A 408 -3.57 -18.38 13.91
C ARG A 408 -3.07 -18.22 15.35
N ALA A 409 -3.93 -17.86 16.29
CA ALA A 409 -3.53 -17.63 17.67
C ALA A 409 -3.00 -18.90 18.37
N ALA A 410 -3.58 -20.07 18.09
CA ALA A 410 -3.11 -21.36 18.58
C ALA A 410 -1.69 -21.69 18.08
N TRP A 411 -1.42 -21.43 16.81
CA TRP A 411 -0.13 -21.64 16.17
C TRP A 411 0.91 -20.61 16.64
N ASP A 412 0.52 -19.34 16.79
CA ASP A 412 1.36 -18.27 17.34
C ASP A 412 1.86 -18.60 18.77
N CYS A 413 0.98 -19.18 19.60
CA CYS A 413 1.30 -19.66 20.95
C CYS A 413 2.18 -20.92 20.94
N ALA A 414 1.86 -21.89 20.08
CA ALA A 414 2.60 -23.15 19.98
C ALA A 414 4.05 -22.97 19.49
N GLU A 415 4.27 -22.10 18.50
CA GLU A 415 5.63 -21.71 18.07
C GLU A 415 6.41 -20.99 19.17
N SER A 416 5.71 -20.30 20.07
CA SER A 416 6.30 -19.64 21.24
C SER A 416 6.48 -20.57 22.45
N GLY A 417 6.18 -21.87 22.31
CA GLY A 417 6.27 -22.85 23.40
C GLY A 417 5.25 -22.65 24.53
N VAL A 418 4.21 -21.83 24.33
CA VAL A 418 3.18 -21.55 25.35
C VAL A 418 1.95 -22.40 25.06
N PRO A 419 1.52 -23.28 26.00
CA PRO A 419 0.31 -24.08 25.82
C PRO A 419 -0.94 -23.19 25.79
N ILE A 420 -1.96 -23.63 25.06
CA ILE A 420 -3.28 -23.00 25.02
C ILE A 420 -4.33 -23.89 25.73
N PRO A 421 -5.45 -23.33 26.21
CA PRO A 421 -6.59 -24.13 26.67
C PRO A 421 -7.07 -25.12 25.61
N VAL A 422 -7.50 -26.32 26.02
CA VAL A 422 -8.11 -27.29 25.11
C VAL A 422 -9.45 -26.74 24.61
N PRO A 423 -9.67 -26.60 23.29
CA PRO A 423 -10.89 -26.00 22.77
C PRO A 423 -12.08 -26.96 22.81
N SER A 424 -13.26 -26.41 23.07
CA SER A 424 -14.53 -27.08 22.75
C SER A 424 -14.85 -26.88 21.27
N VAL A 425 -15.17 -27.94 20.53
CA VAL A 425 -15.51 -27.84 19.11
C VAL A 425 -17.00 -28.07 18.89
N THR A 426 -17.71 -27.05 18.41
CA THR A 426 -19.08 -27.22 17.90
C THR A 426 -19.03 -28.02 16.61
N ARG A 427 -19.90 -29.03 16.44
CA ARG A 427 -19.92 -29.86 15.23
C ARG A 427 -20.56 -29.13 14.05
N TRP A 428 -19.92 -29.20 12.88
CA TRP A 428 -20.50 -28.81 11.58
C TRP A 428 -20.51 -29.97 10.56
N SER A 429 -21.10 -29.71 9.39
CA SER A 429 -21.11 -30.61 8.23
C SER A 429 -20.02 -30.22 7.23
N VAL A 430 -19.51 -31.14 6.41
CA VAL A 430 -18.50 -30.85 5.34
C VAL A 430 -19.08 -31.07 3.94
N ASP A 431 -20.33 -30.64 3.76
CA ASP A 431 -21.13 -30.77 2.54
C ASP A 431 -20.79 -29.73 1.47
N ASP A 432 -20.24 -28.58 1.87
CA ASP A 432 -19.67 -27.55 1.00
C ASP A 432 -18.16 -27.34 1.23
N LEU A 433 -17.54 -26.56 0.32
CA LEU A 433 -16.09 -26.31 0.30
C LEU A 433 -15.62 -25.45 1.47
N GLU A 434 -16.41 -24.45 1.88
CA GLU A 434 -16.06 -23.50 2.94
C GLU A 434 -16.01 -24.22 4.30
N ARG A 435 -16.97 -25.12 4.55
CA ARG A 435 -16.96 -25.97 5.76
C ARG A 435 -15.90 -27.07 5.71
N ALA A 436 -15.54 -27.56 4.53
CA ALA A 436 -14.42 -28.50 4.36
C ALA A 436 -13.06 -27.80 4.62
N GLN A 437 -12.89 -26.56 4.16
CA GLN A 437 -11.76 -25.71 4.54
C GLN A 437 -11.74 -25.44 6.05
N ALA A 438 -12.87 -25.10 6.67
CA ALA A 438 -12.99 -24.91 8.12
C ALA A 438 -12.60 -26.18 8.91
N ALA A 439 -13.05 -27.36 8.46
CA ALA A 439 -12.66 -28.65 9.03
C ALA A 439 -11.15 -28.93 8.89
N ALA A 440 -10.56 -28.65 7.73
CA ALA A 440 -9.12 -28.79 7.51
C ALA A 440 -8.30 -27.79 8.35
N THR A 441 -8.79 -26.56 8.50
CA THR A 441 -8.23 -25.50 9.36
C THR A 441 -8.17 -25.97 10.81
N LEU A 442 -9.23 -26.59 11.33
CA LEU A 442 -9.27 -27.17 12.67
C LEU A 442 -8.23 -28.28 12.85
N VAL A 443 -8.22 -29.28 11.96
CA VAL A 443 -7.32 -30.45 12.06
C VAL A 443 -5.86 -30.05 12.03
N VAL A 444 -5.49 -29.16 11.10
CA VAL A 444 -4.11 -28.67 10.98
C VAL A 444 -3.75 -27.82 12.20
N GLY A 445 -4.66 -26.98 12.71
CA GLY A 445 -4.45 -26.20 13.93
C GLY A 445 -4.29 -27.06 15.20
N LEU A 446 -5.09 -28.12 15.37
CA LEU A 446 -4.97 -29.04 16.52
C LEU A 446 -3.61 -29.74 16.52
N HIS A 447 -3.16 -30.25 15.38
CA HIS A 447 -1.84 -30.85 15.23
C HIS A 447 -0.71 -29.82 15.44
N GLN A 448 -0.87 -28.57 14.97
CA GLN A 448 0.10 -27.50 15.24
C GLN A 448 0.19 -27.13 16.73
N ALA A 449 -0.90 -27.27 17.48
CA ALA A 449 -0.95 -27.00 18.92
C ALA A 449 -0.54 -28.19 19.82
N GLY A 450 -0.15 -29.34 19.25
CA GLY A 450 0.12 -30.57 20.00
C GLY A 450 -1.14 -31.15 20.66
N GLN A 451 -2.29 -31.03 19.99
CA GLN A 451 -3.61 -31.45 20.46
C GLN A 451 -4.32 -32.37 19.44
N GLU A 452 -3.57 -33.15 18.67
CA GLU A 452 -4.10 -34.14 17.72
C GLU A 452 -5.08 -35.14 18.37
N ASP A 453 -4.83 -35.57 19.61
CA ASP A 453 -5.71 -36.39 20.46
C ASP A 453 -7.07 -35.71 20.80
N ARG A 454 -7.21 -34.41 20.49
CA ARG A 454 -8.46 -33.64 20.66
C ARG A 454 -9.25 -33.50 19.37
N THR A 455 -8.81 -34.12 18.28
CA THR A 455 -9.55 -34.20 17.02
C THR A 455 -10.95 -34.77 17.27
N PRO A 456 -12.03 -34.02 16.98
CA PRO A 456 -13.39 -34.52 17.20
C PRO A 456 -13.67 -35.76 16.35
N GLY A 457 -14.17 -36.84 16.95
CA GLY A 457 -14.41 -38.12 16.27
C GLY A 457 -15.46 -38.13 15.13
N TRP A 458 -15.99 -36.96 14.75
CA TRP A 458 -16.78 -36.77 13.52
C TRP A 458 -15.92 -36.30 12.33
N LEU A 459 -14.65 -35.96 12.55
CA LEU A 459 -13.64 -35.67 11.52
C LEU A 459 -12.73 -36.91 11.37
N THR A 460 -12.77 -37.51 10.20
CA THR A 460 -11.92 -38.66 9.82
C THR A 460 -11.40 -38.48 8.40
N ALA A 461 -10.39 -39.27 8.01
CA ALA A 461 -9.87 -39.24 6.64
C ALA A 461 -10.98 -39.45 5.59
N ASP A 462 -11.94 -40.35 5.85
CA ASP A 462 -13.08 -40.59 4.94
C ASP A 462 -13.97 -39.36 4.76
N VAL A 463 -14.16 -38.57 5.82
CA VAL A 463 -14.98 -37.34 5.81
C VAL A 463 -14.34 -36.24 4.94
N LEU A 464 -13.01 -36.16 4.88
CA LEU A 464 -12.29 -35.24 3.97
C LEU A 464 -11.91 -35.86 2.61
N ARG A 465 -12.03 -37.18 2.43
CA ARG A 465 -11.53 -37.93 1.27
C ARG A 465 -11.94 -37.37 -0.08
N ARG A 466 -13.22 -36.99 -0.23
CA ARG A 466 -13.73 -36.41 -1.50
C ARG A 466 -13.05 -35.07 -1.82
N TRP A 467 -12.84 -34.24 -0.80
CA TRP A 467 -12.26 -32.91 -0.90
C TRP A 467 -10.74 -32.94 -1.11
N ALA A 468 -10.05 -33.97 -0.58
CA ALA A 468 -8.64 -34.21 -0.86
C ALA A 468 -8.40 -34.80 -2.28
N GLY A 469 -9.40 -35.50 -2.84
CA GLY A 469 -9.35 -36.03 -4.21
C GLY A 469 -9.55 -34.95 -5.28
N ASP A 470 -10.69 -34.25 -5.26
CA ASP A 470 -10.89 -33.01 -6.01
C ASP A 470 -11.89 -32.09 -5.26
N PRO A 471 -11.43 -30.94 -4.72
CA PRO A 471 -12.32 -29.98 -4.08
C PRO A 471 -13.07 -29.07 -5.09
N GLY A 472 -12.94 -29.31 -6.39
CA GLY A 472 -13.65 -28.60 -7.45
C GLY A 472 -13.01 -27.26 -7.84
N PRO A 473 -13.51 -26.59 -8.90
CA PRO A 473 -12.83 -25.46 -9.54
C PRO A 473 -12.84 -24.14 -8.75
N ARG A 474 -13.47 -24.10 -7.55
CA ARG A 474 -13.47 -22.92 -6.67
C ARG A 474 -12.39 -22.96 -5.58
N ALA A 475 -11.76 -24.10 -5.36
CA ALA A 475 -10.73 -24.26 -4.34
C ALA A 475 -9.37 -23.75 -4.84
N SER A 476 -8.79 -22.80 -4.12
CA SER A 476 -7.49 -22.22 -4.42
C SER A 476 -6.34 -23.20 -4.13
N VAL A 477 -5.12 -22.81 -4.52
CA VAL A 477 -3.90 -23.54 -4.16
C VAL A 477 -3.75 -23.72 -2.64
N TYR A 478 -4.05 -22.69 -1.84
CA TYR A 478 -4.03 -22.78 -0.37
C TYR A 478 -5.02 -23.83 0.14
N ASP A 479 -6.25 -23.81 -0.36
CA ASP A 479 -7.32 -24.69 0.12
C ASP A 479 -7.02 -26.16 -0.18
N ARG A 480 -6.52 -26.43 -1.38
CA ARG A 480 -6.04 -27.77 -1.80
C ARG A 480 -4.92 -28.26 -0.90
N ALA A 481 -3.93 -27.41 -0.63
CA ALA A 481 -2.80 -27.76 0.22
C ALA A 481 -3.25 -28.04 1.68
N LEU A 482 -4.13 -27.21 2.22
CA LEU A 482 -4.68 -27.34 3.58
C LEU A 482 -5.54 -28.60 3.73
N ILE A 483 -6.47 -28.85 2.79
CA ILE A 483 -7.40 -30.00 2.83
C ILE A 483 -6.64 -31.31 2.69
N VAL A 484 -5.66 -31.41 1.78
CA VAL A 484 -4.86 -32.64 1.65
C VAL A 484 -3.97 -32.85 2.87
N ARG A 485 -3.37 -31.79 3.45
CA ARG A 485 -2.61 -31.90 4.70
C ARG A 485 -3.49 -32.40 5.85
N ALA A 486 -4.70 -31.86 6.00
CA ALA A 486 -5.67 -32.34 6.99
C ALA A 486 -6.08 -33.81 6.75
N TYR A 487 -6.34 -34.20 5.50
CA TYR A 487 -6.64 -35.58 5.14
C TYR A 487 -5.52 -36.54 5.56
N LEU A 488 -4.25 -36.19 5.30
CA LEU A 488 -3.08 -36.98 5.72
C LEU A 488 -2.97 -37.08 7.25
N LEU A 489 -3.16 -35.98 7.98
CA LEU A 489 -3.13 -35.95 9.45
C LEU A 489 -4.21 -36.84 10.09
N LEU A 490 -5.35 -37.05 9.43
CA LEU A 490 -6.41 -37.96 9.88
C LEU A 490 -6.16 -39.44 9.51
N GLY A 491 -4.94 -39.81 9.09
CA GLY A 491 -4.59 -41.15 8.62
C GLY A 491 -4.92 -41.41 7.14
N GLY A 492 -5.25 -40.37 6.37
CA GLY A 492 -5.40 -40.43 4.93
C GLY A 492 -4.07 -40.74 4.22
N HIS A 493 -4.14 -41.27 3.00
CA HIS A 493 -2.98 -41.70 2.24
C HIS A 493 -3.01 -41.08 0.84
N ALA A 494 -1.98 -40.31 0.48
CA ALA A 494 -1.84 -39.75 -0.87
C ALA A 494 -1.15 -40.76 -1.80
N ASP A 495 -1.87 -41.22 -2.82
CA ASP A 495 -1.31 -42.05 -3.88
C ASP A 495 -0.58 -41.21 -4.96
N ASP A 496 0.08 -41.91 -5.88
CA ASP A 496 0.80 -41.29 -7.00
C ASP A 496 -0.10 -40.49 -7.96
N SER A 497 -1.41 -40.74 -7.97
CA SER A 497 -2.38 -39.99 -8.78
C SER A 497 -2.67 -38.63 -8.15
N MET A 498 -2.98 -38.62 -6.84
CA MET A 498 -3.17 -37.42 -6.03
C MET A 498 -1.91 -36.53 -6.06
N VAL A 499 -0.72 -37.13 -5.87
CA VAL A 499 0.56 -36.41 -5.95
C VAL A 499 0.76 -35.76 -7.33
N LYS A 500 0.53 -36.49 -8.43
CA LYS A 500 0.65 -35.94 -9.80
C LYS A 500 -0.37 -34.82 -10.07
N HIS A 501 -1.60 -34.97 -9.56
CA HIS A 501 -2.66 -33.97 -9.71
C HIS A 501 -2.30 -32.65 -9.00
N LEU A 502 -1.84 -32.74 -7.74
CA LEU A 502 -1.40 -31.58 -6.95
C LEU A 502 -0.18 -30.89 -7.58
N THR A 503 0.85 -31.65 -7.97
CA THR A 503 2.02 -31.09 -8.68
C THR A 503 1.62 -30.36 -9.97
N SER A 504 0.65 -30.89 -10.72
CA SER A 504 0.14 -30.23 -11.94
C SER A 504 -0.57 -28.90 -11.64
N GLN A 505 -1.46 -28.88 -10.64
CA GLN A 505 -2.19 -27.68 -10.23
C GLN A 505 -1.26 -26.61 -9.67
N PHE A 506 -0.41 -26.97 -8.70
CA PHE A 506 0.49 -26.03 -8.03
C PHE A 506 1.51 -25.41 -9.00
N ARG A 507 1.97 -26.16 -10.00
CA ARG A 507 2.94 -25.68 -11.01
C ARG A 507 2.46 -24.44 -11.80
N ALA A 508 1.15 -24.24 -12.00
CA ALA A 508 0.64 -23.05 -12.70
C ALA A 508 0.77 -21.75 -11.86
N HIS A 509 0.89 -21.88 -10.54
CA HIS A 509 0.87 -20.78 -9.57
C HIS A 509 2.26 -20.48 -8.97
N ARG A 510 3.17 -21.47 -8.95
CA ARG A 510 4.58 -21.26 -8.58
C ARG A 510 5.25 -20.21 -9.47
N GLY A 511 6.14 -19.42 -8.88
CA GLY A 511 6.98 -18.46 -9.58
C GLY A 511 6.49 -17.03 -9.44
N CYS A 512 7.24 -16.24 -8.68
CA CYS A 512 7.09 -14.80 -8.55
C CYS A 512 8.32 -14.04 -9.11
N PRO A 513 8.19 -12.76 -9.55
CA PRO A 513 9.30 -12.00 -10.11
C PRO A 513 10.50 -11.87 -9.14
N GLY A 514 11.59 -12.59 -9.41
CA GLY A 514 12.75 -12.64 -8.50
C GLY A 514 12.53 -13.41 -7.19
N LEU A 515 11.42 -14.16 -7.07
CA LEU A 515 11.12 -15.09 -5.97
C LEU A 515 10.50 -16.38 -6.55
N PRO A 516 11.32 -17.24 -7.21
CA PRO A 516 10.81 -18.32 -8.06
C PRO A 516 10.12 -19.47 -7.31
N ASP A 517 10.36 -19.62 -6.00
CA ASP A 517 9.80 -20.72 -5.20
C ASP A 517 8.57 -20.32 -4.35
N LEU A 518 8.18 -19.04 -4.40
CA LEU A 518 6.90 -18.57 -3.88
C LEU A 518 5.76 -18.84 -4.86
N TYR A 519 4.54 -18.89 -4.31
CA TYR A 519 3.30 -19.08 -5.04
C TYR A 519 2.52 -17.78 -5.21
N ARG A 520 1.82 -17.66 -6.33
CA ARG A 520 0.81 -16.63 -6.58
C ARG A 520 -0.58 -17.18 -6.22
N PRO A 521 -1.46 -16.40 -5.59
CA PRO A 521 -2.84 -16.81 -5.37
C PRO A 521 -3.62 -16.85 -6.70
N ASP A 522 -4.81 -17.42 -6.68
CA ASP A 522 -5.66 -17.57 -7.86
C ASP A 522 -6.17 -16.20 -8.35
N GLY A 523 -5.89 -15.85 -9.61
CA GLY A 523 -6.39 -14.64 -10.28
C GLY A 523 -5.58 -13.35 -10.08
N GLU A 524 -4.68 -13.29 -9.09
CA GLU A 524 -3.87 -12.10 -8.76
C GLU A 524 -2.36 -12.35 -8.96
N PRO A 525 -1.56 -11.36 -9.39
CA PRO A 525 -0.12 -11.54 -9.67
C PRO A 525 0.81 -11.37 -8.44
N GLY A 526 0.27 -11.04 -7.26
CA GLY A 526 1.02 -10.94 -6.00
C GLY A 526 1.57 -12.29 -5.50
N CYS A 527 2.38 -12.29 -4.44
CA CYS A 527 3.07 -13.50 -3.95
C CYS A 527 2.55 -13.92 -2.59
N ASP A 528 1.71 -14.95 -2.53
CA ASP A 528 1.13 -15.39 -1.26
C ASP A 528 2.07 -16.32 -0.47
N LEU A 529 2.62 -15.78 0.62
CA LEU A 529 3.43 -16.47 1.61
C LEU A 529 2.61 -17.53 2.36
N LYS A 530 1.30 -17.32 2.57
CA LYS A 530 0.40 -18.27 3.25
C LYS A 530 0.15 -19.50 2.37
N THR A 531 -0.20 -19.30 1.09
CA THR A 531 -0.24 -20.36 0.06
C THR A 531 1.11 -21.06 -0.04
N THR A 532 2.22 -20.31 -0.12
CA THR A 532 3.57 -20.90 -0.21
C THR A 532 3.85 -21.82 0.98
N TRP A 533 3.62 -21.35 2.20
CA TRP A 533 3.85 -22.12 3.42
C TRP A 533 2.98 -23.38 3.45
N ALA A 534 1.71 -23.29 3.07
CA ALA A 534 0.81 -24.44 3.03
C ALA A 534 1.28 -25.52 2.03
N VAL A 535 1.76 -25.10 0.85
CA VAL A 535 2.33 -26.02 -0.15
C VAL A 535 3.65 -26.63 0.32
N TRP A 536 4.55 -25.84 0.92
CA TRP A 536 5.83 -26.33 1.43
C TRP A 536 5.66 -27.32 2.61
N GLU A 537 4.73 -27.06 3.54
CA GLU A 537 4.39 -28.00 4.62
C GLU A 537 3.71 -29.28 4.10
N LEU A 538 2.86 -29.20 3.07
CA LEU A 538 2.31 -30.39 2.43
C LEU A 538 3.39 -31.21 1.72
N ASP A 539 4.32 -30.57 1.01
CA ASP A 539 5.45 -31.24 0.36
C ASP A 539 6.39 -31.90 1.38
N LYS A 540 6.60 -31.27 2.55
CA LYS A 540 7.31 -31.85 3.71
C LYS A 540 6.59 -33.10 4.22
N ALA A 541 5.27 -33.03 4.43
CA ALA A 541 4.44 -34.17 4.85
C ALA A 541 4.41 -35.31 3.81
N LEU A 542 4.54 -34.98 2.51
CA LEU A 542 4.62 -35.94 1.41
C LEU A 542 6.04 -36.46 1.13
N GLY A 543 7.05 -36.08 1.92
CA GLY A 543 8.43 -36.53 1.75
C GLY A 543 9.15 -35.94 0.52
N ARG A 544 8.92 -34.65 0.23
CA ARG A 544 9.45 -33.89 -0.92
C ARG A 544 8.95 -34.36 -2.30
N LYS A 545 7.85 -35.13 -2.36
CA LYS A 545 7.26 -35.68 -3.61
C LYS A 545 6.69 -34.63 -4.58
N LEU A 546 6.34 -33.43 -4.13
CA LEU A 546 5.85 -32.35 -5.02
C LEU A 546 7.00 -31.54 -5.62
N GLY A 547 8.20 -31.57 -5.01
CA GLY A 547 9.39 -30.87 -5.49
C GLY A 547 9.28 -29.33 -5.39
N THR A 548 8.56 -28.85 -4.38
CA THR A 548 8.17 -27.44 -4.17
C THR A 548 8.99 -26.73 -3.11
N LEU A 549 9.44 -27.46 -2.08
CA LEU A 549 10.40 -26.98 -1.11
C LEU A 549 11.71 -26.56 -1.80
N PRO A 550 12.33 -25.43 -1.39
CA PRO A 550 13.65 -25.06 -1.88
C PRO A 550 14.67 -26.16 -1.57
N SER A 551 15.57 -26.43 -2.52
CA SER A 551 16.75 -27.22 -2.21
C SER A 551 17.62 -26.45 -1.22
N GLN A 552 17.85 -27.02 -0.04
CA GLN A 552 18.96 -26.57 0.81
C GLN A 552 20.25 -26.63 -0.02
N GLY A 553 20.93 -25.49 -0.12
CA GLY A 553 22.24 -25.42 -0.79
C GLY A 553 23.30 -26.21 -0.02
N PRO A 554 24.40 -26.58 -0.68
CA PRO A 554 25.60 -27.07 0.00
C PRO A 554 26.27 -25.96 0.84
#